data_AF-A0A842PRT2-F1
#
_entry.id   AF-A0A842PRT2-F1
#
_cell.length_a   1.000
_cell.length_b   1.000
_cell.length_c   1.000
_cell.angle_alpha   90.00
_cell.angle_beta   90.00
_cell.angle_gamma   90.00
#
_symmetry.space_group_name_H-M   'P 1'
#
loop_
_entity.id
_entity.type
_entity.pdbx_description
1 polymer ?
#
loop_
_entity_poly.entity_id
_entity_poly.type
_entity_poly.pdbx_seq_one_letter_code
_entity_poly.pdbx_strand_id
1 'polypeptide(L)'
;MNFKHLLAEDDAVSPVIGVILMVAITVILAAVIGTFVLGLGDQVGDTAPQASFGFDYNGTALTVTHESGSSIDAGQVNITSSVALNDSAGQLAGASGTTETWESITSDSEITAGSQATVVEQNADDLSTATVRVIWTSESGSNSATLQSWSGPDA
;
A
#
# COMPACT_ATOMS: atom_id res chain seq x y z
N MET A 1 -25.12 -12.13 -74.79
CA MET A 1 -24.29 -12.00 -73.57
C MET A 1 -25.22 -12.01 -72.38
N ASN A 2 -25.06 -13.00 -71.50
CA ASN A 2 -26.03 -13.29 -70.43
C ASN A 2 -25.59 -12.58 -69.14
N PHE A 3 -26.02 -11.34 -68.94
CA PHE A 3 -25.66 -10.48 -67.80
C PHE A 3 -26.18 -10.95 -66.43
N LYS A 4 -26.92 -12.07 -66.38
CA LYS A 4 -27.50 -12.62 -65.15
C LYS A 4 -26.54 -13.47 -64.33
N HIS A 5 -25.36 -13.80 -64.85
CA HIS A 5 -24.36 -14.57 -64.10
C HIS A 5 -23.39 -13.68 -63.31
N LEU A 6 -23.15 -12.43 -63.76
CA LEU A 6 -22.24 -11.47 -63.12
C LEU A 6 -22.82 -10.79 -61.86
N LEU A 7 -24.10 -11.00 -61.56
CA LEU A 7 -24.75 -10.54 -60.32
C LEU A 7 -25.11 -11.72 -59.38
N ALA A 8 -24.74 -12.95 -59.76
CA ALA A 8 -24.97 -14.17 -58.99
C ALA A 8 -23.66 -14.84 -58.57
N GLU A 9 -22.55 -14.08 -58.63
CA GLU A 9 -21.27 -14.41 -57.99
C GLU A 9 -21.18 -13.65 -56.65
N ASP A 10 -22.28 -13.64 -55.88
CA ASP A 10 -22.17 -13.48 -54.44
C ASP A 10 -21.59 -14.80 -53.92
N ASP A 11 -20.29 -14.97 -54.18
CA ASP A 11 -19.41 -15.90 -53.49
C ASP A 11 -19.37 -15.39 -52.05
N ALA A 12 -20.49 -15.64 -51.37
CA ALA A 12 -20.80 -15.22 -50.03
C ALA A 12 -19.61 -15.64 -49.19
N VAL A 13 -18.86 -14.63 -48.77
CA VAL A 13 -17.63 -14.74 -48.00
C VAL A 13 -17.82 -15.86 -47.00
N SER A 14 -16.99 -16.90 -47.13
CA SER A 14 -17.30 -18.24 -46.62
C SER A 14 -17.78 -18.23 -45.16
N PRO A 15 -18.71 -19.13 -44.77
CA PRO A 15 -19.11 -19.30 -43.37
C PRO A 15 -17.94 -19.38 -42.39
N VAL A 16 -16.80 -19.87 -42.87
CA VAL A 16 -15.55 -20.02 -42.12
C VAL A 16 -14.85 -18.68 -41.87
N ILE A 17 -14.82 -17.77 -42.85
CA ILE A 17 -14.19 -16.44 -42.67
C ILE A 17 -15.00 -15.61 -41.67
N GLY A 18 -16.34 -15.70 -41.70
CA GLY A 18 -17.20 -15.07 -40.71
C GLY A 18 -16.93 -15.56 -39.28
N VAL A 19 -16.77 -16.87 -39.11
CA VAL A 19 -16.43 -17.47 -37.81
C VAL A 19 -15.04 -17.05 -37.34
N ILE A 20 -14.02 -17.07 -38.21
CA ILE A 20 -12.66 -16.67 -37.85
C ILE A 20 -12.63 -15.19 -37.41
N LEU A 21 -13.31 -14.30 -38.13
CA LEU A 21 -13.36 -12.89 -37.78
C LEU A 21 -14.10 -12.65 -36.45
N MET A 22 -15.22 -13.33 -36.24
CA MET A 22 -15.97 -13.24 -34.98
C MET A 22 -15.13 -13.71 -33.80
N VAL A 23 -14.49 -14.87 -33.93
CA VAL A 23 -13.62 -15.42 -32.88
C VAL A 23 -12.44 -14.48 -32.63
N ALA A 24 -11.78 -13.99 -33.67
CA ALA A 24 -10.62 -13.10 -33.54
C ALA A 24 -10.95 -11.83 -32.73
N ILE A 25 -12.07 -11.16 -33.04
CA ILE A 25 -12.48 -9.96 -32.30
C ILE A 25 -12.79 -10.30 -30.84
N THR A 26 -13.51 -11.39 -30.59
CA THR A 26 -13.82 -11.79 -29.20
C THR A 26 -12.57 -12.15 -28.39
N VAL A 27 -11.57 -12.77 -29.00
CA VAL A 27 -10.29 -13.09 -28.35
C VAL A 27 -9.53 -11.81 -28.00
N ILE A 28 -9.48 -10.84 -28.91
CA ILE A 28 -8.82 -9.55 -28.65
C ILE A 28 -9.54 -8.80 -27.53
N LEU A 29 -10.88 -8.69 -27.60
CA LEU A 29 -11.66 -8.00 -26.57
C LEU A 29 -11.53 -8.69 -25.21
N ALA A 30 -11.57 -10.02 -25.17
CA ALA A 30 -11.37 -10.79 -23.94
C ALA A 30 -9.97 -10.57 -23.36
N ALA A 31 -8.93 -10.56 -24.20
CA ALA A 31 -7.56 -10.29 -23.75
C ALA A 31 -7.41 -8.87 -23.18
N VAL A 32 -7.96 -7.86 -23.87
CA VAL A 32 -7.88 -6.45 -23.44
C VAL A 32 -8.65 -6.21 -22.14
N ILE A 33 -9.86 -6.76 -22.01
CA ILE A 33 -10.63 -6.64 -20.76
C ILE A 33 -9.95 -7.44 -19.65
N GLY A 34 -9.41 -8.62 -19.97
CA GLY A 34 -8.66 -9.45 -19.03
C GLY A 34 -7.47 -8.71 -18.41
N THR A 35 -6.68 -8.00 -19.22
CA THR A 35 -5.57 -7.18 -18.69
C THR A 35 -6.05 -5.95 -17.94
N PHE A 36 -7.17 -5.34 -18.35
CA PHE A 36 -7.78 -4.22 -17.60
C PHE A 36 -8.27 -4.65 -16.21
N VAL A 37 -8.97 -5.78 -16.12
CA VAL A 37 -9.49 -6.32 -14.86
C VAL A 37 -8.34 -6.76 -13.96
N LEU A 38 -7.32 -7.42 -14.52
CA LEU A 38 -6.13 -7.80 -13.76
C LEU A 38 -5.35 -6.58 -13.26
N GLY A 39 -5.18 -5.55 -14.09
CA GLY A 39 -4.51 -4.30 -13.70
C GLY A 39 -5.28 -3.43 -12.71
N LEU A 40 -6.61 -3.61 -12.60
CA LEU A 40 -7.43 -3.04 -11.53
C LEU A 40 -7.19 -3.78 -10.20
N GLY A 41 -6.92 -5.09 -10.25
CA GLY A 41 -6.59 -5.90 -9.06
C GLY A 41 -5.34 -5.40 -8.35
N ASP A 42 -4.28 -5.09 -9.09
CA ASP A 42 -3.03 -4.55 -8.53
C ASP A 42 -3.25 -3.19 -7.84
N GLN A 43 -4.17 -2.35 -8.34
CA GLN A 43 -4.47 -1.04 -7.74
C GLN A 43 -5.23 -1.11 -6.40
N VAL A 44 -5.98 -2.18 -6.13
CA VAL A 44 -6.86 -2.29 -4.95
C VAL A 44 -6.07 -2.54 -3.65
N GLY A 45 -4.79 -2.94 -3.73
CA GLY A 45 -3.91 -3.13 -2.56
C GLY A 45 -2.77 -2.11 -2.44
N ASP A 46 -2.50 -1.32 -3.48
CA ASP A 46 -1.35 -0.43 -3.54
C ASP A 46 -1.69 1.04 -3.22
N THR A 47 -2.92 1.38 -2.85
CA THR A 47 -3.26 2.75 -2.43
C THR A 47 -3.13 2.91 -0.92
N ALA A 48 -2.31 3.86 -0.48
CA ALA A 48 -2.11 4.12 0.95
C ALA A 48 -3.43 4.52 1.64
N PRO A 49 -3.74 3.96 2.82
CA PRO A 49 -4.94 4.31 3.55
C PRO A 49 -4.92 5.78 3.99
N GLN A 50 -6.12 6.36 4.08
CA GLN A 50 -6.28 7.70 4.65
C GLN A 50 -6.38 7.55 6.17
N ALA A 51 -5.28 7.83 6.86
CA ALA A 51 -5.19 7.85 8.32
C ALA A 51 -4.35 9.03 8.80
N SER A 52 -4.75 9.59 9.93
CA SER A 52 -4.04 10.64 10.65
C SER A 52 -3.48 10.05 11.92
N PHE A 53 -2.21 10.36 12.19
CA PHE A 53 -1.58 9.99 13.44
C PHE A 53 -1.44 11.24 14.32
N GLY A 54 -1.24 11.06 15.60
CA GLY A 54 -0.90 12.10 16.57
C GLY A 54 0.42 11.72 17.22
N PHE A 55 1.21 12.70 17.59
CA PHE A 55 2.48 12.50 18.28
C PHE A 55 2.46 13.28 19.60
N ASP A 56 2.60 12.58 20.71
CA ASP A 56 2.75 13.16 22.04
C ASP A 56 4.14 12.84 22.57
N TYR A 57 4.96 13.88 22.76
CA TYR A 57 6.30 13.76 23.30
C TYR A 57 6.35 14.36 24.71
N ASN A 58 6.71 13.53 25.69
CA ASN A 58 6.77 13.95 27.10
C ASN A 58 8.19 14.33 27.58
N GLY A 59 9.17 14.36 26.67
CA GLY A 59 10.59 14.60 26.99
C GLY A 59 11.44 13.34 27.11
N THR A 60 10.83 12.14 27.11
CA THR A 60 11.55 10.86 27.16
C THR A 60 10.95 9.83 26.21
N ALA A 61 9.62 9.71 26.24
CA ALA A 61 8.85 8.81 25.40
C ALA A 61 8.06 9.59 24.36
N LEU A 62 7.96 9.02 23.16
CA LEU A 62 7.07 9.46 22.10
C LEU A 62 5.92 8.46 21.98
N THR A 63 4.71 8.93 22.17
CA THR A 63 3.49 8.15 21.92
C THR A 63 2.90 8.55 20.58
N VAL A 64 2.79 7.58 19.69
CA VAL A 64 2.15 7.69 18.39
C VAL A 64 0.74 7.16 18.53
N THR A 65 -0.27 7.97 18.21
CA THR A 65 -1.68 7.62 18.34
C THR A 65 -2.34 7.64 16.98
N HIS A 66 -3.13 6.63 16.62
CA HIS A 66 -3.98 6.72 15.44
C HIS A 66 -5.24 7.55 15.77
N GLU A 67 -5.36 8.75 15.23
CA GLU A 67 -6.40 9.71 15.62
C GLU A 67 -7.71 9.50 14.84
N SER A 68 -7.59 9.28 13.52
CA SER A 68 -8.74 9.14 12.63
C SER A 68 -8.34 8.51 11.31
N GLY A 69 -9.30 7.89 10.61
CA GLY A 69 -9.06 7.24 9.33
C GLY A 69 -9.66 5.85 9.25
N SER A 70 -9.33 5.14 8.19
CA SER A 70 -9.62 3.71 8.05
C SER A 70 -8.76 2.88 9.01
N SER A 71 -9.21 1.68 9.37
CA SER A 71 -8.33 0.73 10.04
C SER A 71 -7.22 0.28 9.09
N ILE A 72 -6.06 -0.04 9.67
CA ILE A 72 -4.87 -0.45 8.93
C ILE A 72 -4.29 -1.69 9.61
N ASP A 73 -3.85 -2.66 8.82
CA ASP A 73 -3.10 -3.79 9.32
C ASP A 73 -1.79 -3.32 9.98
N ALA A 74 -1.54 -3.77 11.21
CA ALA A 74 -0.38 -3.31 11.98
C ALA A 74 0.96 -3.82 11.42
N GLY A 75 0.95 -4.90 10.63
CA GLY A 75 2.11 -5.41 9.91
C GLY A 75 2.49 -4.56 8.68
N GLN A 76 1.56 -3.75 8.16
CA GLN A 76 1.79 -2.84 7.03
C GLN A 76 2.31 -1.47 7.46
N VAL A 77 2.17 -1.12 8.74
CA VAL A 77 2.64 0.15 9.28
C VAL A 77 3.97 -0.04 9.96
N ASN A 78 4.90 0.81 9.58
CA ASN A 78 6.30 0.76 9.92
C ASN A 78 6.69 2.06 10.61
N ILE A 79 7.32 1.96 11.78
CA ILE A 79 7.90 3.09 12.51
C ILE A 79 9.40 3.07 12.25
N THR A 80 9.90 4.16 11.68
CA THR A 80 11.34 4.37 11.48
C THR A 80 11.80 5.60 12.24
N SER A 81 13.05 5.57 12.70
CA SER A 81 13.67 6.63 13.47
C SER A 81 15.12 6.84 13.08
N SER A 82 15.62 8.06 13.19
CA SER A 82 17.05 8.36 13.03
C SER A 82 17.94 7.85 14.17
N VAL A 83 17.33 7.43 15.29
CA VAL A 83 17.98 6.87 16.47
C VAL A 83 17.41 5.50 16.82
N ALA A 84 18.12 4.72 17.63
CA ALA A 84 17.66 3.41 18.10
C ALA A 84 16.50 3.59 19.10
N LEU A 85 15.46 2.79 18.92
CA LEU A 85 14.25 2.83 19.74
C LEU A 85 14.10 1.57 20.57
N ASN A 86 13.53 1.72 21.76
CA ASN A 86 12.90 0.63 22.51
C ASN A 86 11.39 0.83 22.58
N ASP A 87 10.65 -0.25 22.76
CA ASP A 87 9.21 -0.22 23.05
C ASP A 87 8.93 0.13 24.51
N SER A 88 7.64 0.18 24.88
CA SER A 88 7.19 0.38 26.27
C SER A 88 7.68 -0.67 27.26
N ALA A 89 8.07 -1.86 26.80
CA ALA A 89 8.61 -2.94 27.62
C ALA A 89 10.14 -2.90 27.73
N GLY A 90 10.80 -1.92 27.10
CA GLY A 90 12.26 -1.80 27.06
C GLY A 90 12.92 -2.80 26.12
N GLN A 91 12.16 -3.45 25.24
CA GLN A 91 12.69 -4.32 24.19
C GLN A 91 13.08 -3.48 22.98
N LEU A 92 14.04 -3.98 22.21
CA LEU A 92 14.57 -3.29 21.05
C LEU A 92 13.45 -3.16 19.99
N ALA A 93 13.02 -1.93 19.75
CA ALA A 93 11.99 -1.54 18.79
C ALA A 93 12.59 -0.92 17.51
N GLY A 94 13.88 -1.17 17.27
CA GLY A 94 14.60 -0.77 16.07
C GLY A 94 15.96 -0.16 16.38
N ALA A 95 16.95 -0.41 15.53
CA ALA A 95 18.22 0.29 15.55
C ALA A 95 18.11 1.62 14.77
N SER A 96 19.10 2.52 14.94
CA SER A 96 19.13 3.79 14.22
C SER A 96 19.04 3.59 12.70
N GLY A 97 18.05 4.22 12.08
CA GLY A 97 17.82 4.11 10.63
C GLY A 97 17.21 2.77 10.19
N THR A 98 16.78 1.91 11.12
CA THR A 98 15.97 0.74 10.79
C THR A 98 14.48 1.05 10.92
N THR A 99 13.68 0.08 10.50
CA THR A 99 12.24 0.18 10.42
C THR A 99 11.67 -1.03 11.13
N GLU A 100 10.80 -0.81 12.11
CA GLU A 100 10.05 -1.89 12.78
C GLU A 100 8.56 -1.74 12.52
N THR A 101 7.82 -2.85 12.54
CA THR A 101 6.37 -2.81 12.35
C THR A 101 5.67 -2.36 13.62
N TRP A 102 4.50 -1.74 13.46
CA TRP A 102 3.63 -1.40 14.57
C TRP A 102 3.23 -2.64 15.38
N GLU A 103 2.96 -3.74 14.69
CA GLU A 103 2.69 -5.05 15.31
C GLU A 103 3.85 -5.50 16.21
N SER A 104 5.10 -5.32 15.79
CA SER A 104 6.25 -5.70 16.62
C SER A 104 6.38 -4.84 17.88
N ILE A 105 5.92 -3.59 17.84
CA ILE A 105 6.04 -2.64 18.96
C ILE A 105 4.90 -2.80 19.97
N THR A 106 3.69 -3.10 19.48
CA THR A 106 2.46 -3.10 20.29
C THR A 106 1.89 -4.49 20.55
N SER A 107 2.27 -5.48 19.74
CA SER A 107 1.61 -6.80 19.62
C SER A 107 0.16 -6.73 19.12
N ASP A 108 -0.30 -5.59 18.63
CA ASP A 108 -1.62 -5.44 18.00
C ASP A 108 -1.55 -5.90 16.55
N SER A 109 -2.59 -6.60 16.08
CA SER A 109 -2.71 -7.01 14.66
C SER A 109 -3.37 -5.94 13.79
N GLU A 110 -4.12 -5.02 14.38
CA GLU A 110 -4.85 -3.97 13.65
C GLU A 110 -4.75 -2.62 14.38
N ILE A 111 -4.57 -1.56 13.60
CA ILE A 111 -4.55 -0.18 14.07
C ILE A 111 -5.93 0.43 13.80
N THR A 112 -6.61 0.84 14.86
CA THR A 112 -7.91 1.51 14.81
C THR A 112 -7.84 2.84 15.54
N ALA A 113 -8.87 3.68 15.43
CA ALA A 113 -8.84 5.00 16.08
C ALA A 113 -8.67 4.82 17.60
N GLY A 114 -7.63 5.45 18.17
CA GLY A 114 -7.23 5.32 19.56
C GLY A 114 -6.13 4.30 19.84
N SER A 115 -5.72 3.47 18.86
CA SER A 115 -4.54 2.61 18.97
C SER A 115 -3.29 3.47 19.19
N GLN A 116 -2.40 3.01 20.08
CA GLN A 116 -1.21 3.75 20.49
C GLN A 116 0.03 2.86 20.45
N ALA A 117 1.13 3.41 19.96
CA ALA A 117 2.46 2.84 20.04
C ALA A 117 3.37 3.83 20.77
N THR A 118 4.01 3.39 21.85
CA THR A 118 4.97 4.23 22.58
C THR A 118 6.37 3.70 22.36
N VAL A 119 7.27 4.62 22.04
CA VAL A 119 8.70 4.34 21.82
C VAL A 119 9.55 5.29 22.64
N VAL A 120 10.71 4.81 23.08
CA VAL A 120 11.73 5.59 23.80
C VAL A 120 13.06 5.44 23.07
N GLU A 121 13.96 6.42 23.18
CA GLU A 121 15.32 6.23 22.67
C GLU A 121 16.07 5.23 23.55
N GLN A 122 16.88 4.36 22.94
CA GLN A 122 17.49 3.23 23.63
C GLN A 122 18.58 3.57 24.66
N ASN A 123 19.38 4.62 24.44
CA ASN A 123 20.66 4.85 25.12
C ASN A 123 20.72 6.11 26.01
N ALA A 124 19.88 7.09 25.70
CA ALA A 124 19.89 8.45 26.23
C ALA A 124 18.50 8.88 26.73
N ASP A 125 17.46 8.06 26.51
CA ASP A 125 16.06 8.34 26.88
C ASP A 125 15.60 9.73 26.41
N ASP A 126 16.14 10.22 25.30
CA ASP A 126 15.82 11.53 24.73
C ASP A 126 15.66 11.43 23.22
N LEU A 127 14.47 11.80 22.74
CA LEU A 127 14.12 11.82 21.32
C LEU A 127 14.18 13.24 20.73
N SER A 128 14.73 14.22 21.45
CA SER A 128 14.79 15.63 21.03
C SER A 128 15.47 15.86 19.69
N THR A 129 16.48 15.06 19.36
CA THR A 129 17.24 15.11 18.09
C THR A 129 16.75 14.08 17.07
N ALA A 130 15.74 13.28 17.43
CA ALA A 130 15.25 12.21 16.58
C ALA A 130 14.21 12.71 15.57
N THR A 131 14.18 12.09 14.40
CA THR A 131 13.05 12.18 13.48
C THR A 131 12.39 10.81 13.38
N VAL A 132 11.13 10.73 13.77
CA VAL A 132 10.32 9.52 13.74
C VAL A 132 9.29 9.63 12.62
N ARG A 133 9.13 8.57 11.83
CA ARG A 133 8.18 8.53 10.71
C ARG A 133 7.32 7.29 10.80
N VAL A 134 6.03 7.48 10.55
CA VAL A 134 5.05 6.42 10.35
C VAL A 134 4.90 6.22 8.85
N ILE A 135 5.32 5.06 8.37
CA ILE A 135 5.35 4.69 6.96
C ILE A 135 4.41 3.51 6.76
N TRP A 136 3.46 3.62 5.85
CA TRP A 136 2.70 2.48 5.37
C TRP A 136 3.39 1.87 4.17
N THR A 137 3.40 0.54 4.09
CA THR A 137 3.88 -0.22 2.93
C THR A 137 2.80 -1.21 2.52
N SER A 138 2.52 -1.30 1.22
CA SER A 138 1.52 -2.24 0.71
C SER A 138 1.94 -3.68 0.97
N GLU A 139 0.97 -4.60 0.99
CA GLU A 139 1.23 -6.03 1.19
C GLU A 139 2.18 -6.61 0.13
N SER A 140 2.14 -6.06 -1.08
CA SER A 140 3.03 -6.44 -2.18
C SER A 140 4.45 -5.86 -2.04
N GLY A 141 4.65 -4.87 -1.15
CA GLY A 141 5.87 -4.08 -1.04
C GLY A 141 6.10 -3.12 -2.22
N SER A 142 5.16 -3.04 -3.16
CA SER A 142 5.31 -2.26 -4.40
C SER A 142 5.06 -0.78 -4.22
N ASN A 143 4.32 -0.40 -3.17
CA ASN A 143 4.08 0.98 -2.81
C ASN A 143 4.35 1.26 -1.33
N SER A 144 4.81 2.47 -1.03
CA SER A 144 4.95 2.96 0.34
C SER A 144 4.63 4.44 0.41
N ALA A 145 4.11 4.87 1.57
CA ALA A 145 3.78 6.26 1.82
C ALA A 145 4.14 6.63 3.26
N THR A 146 4.79 7.78 3.45
CA THR A 146 4.89 8.37 4.79
C THR A 146 3.53 8.94 5.15
N LEU A 147 2.85 8.33 6.12
CA LEU A 147 1.56 8.80 6.62
C LEU A 147 1.76 10.03 7.50
N GLN A 148 2.77 9.99 8.37
CA GLN A 148 3.12 11.13 9.20
C GLN A 148 4.56 11.11 9.65
N SER A 149 5.09 12.28 10.00
CA SER A 149 6.43 12.44 10.55
C SER A 149 6.41 13.37 11.74
N TRP A 150 7.23 13.06 12.72
CA TRP A 150 7.54 13.89 13.86
C TRP A 150 9.04 14.16 13.91
N SER A 151 9.39 15.39 14.24
CA SER A 151 10.77 15.81 14.49
C SER A 151 10.83 16.34 15.90
N GLY A 152 11.83 15.89 16.65
CA GLY A 152 12.07 16.38 17.99
C GLY A 152 12.42 17.88 18.00
N PRO A 153 12.31 18.56 19.16
CA PRO A 153 12.53 20.00 19.26
C PRO A 153 13.92 20.49 18.82
N ASP A 154 14.92 19.61 18.85
CA ASP A 154 16.32 19.88 18.53
C ASP A 154 16.81 19.15 17.26
N ALA A 155 15.89 18.57 16.48
CA ALA A 155 16.14 17.76 15.28
C ALA A 155 16.26 18.55 13.98
#